data_AF-A0A6A0IES3-F1
#
_entry.id   AF-A0A6A0IES3-F1
#
_cell.length_a   1.000
_cell.length_b   1.000
_cell.length_c   1.000
_cell.angle_alpha   90.00
_cell.angle_beta   90.00
_cell.angle_gamma   90.00
#
_symmetry.space_group_name_H-M   'P 1'
#
loop_
_entity.id
_entity.type
_entity.pdbx_description
1 polymer ?
#
loop_
_entity_poly.entity_id
_entity_poly.type
_entity_poly.pdbx_seq_one_letter_code
_entity_poly.pdbx_strand_id
1 'polypeptide(L)'
;MGRDRPGPARGEGREGREGRAGPGPGRGGAGDERRRRGEEGAARGLRRRRLRLERRPPQRRQLVPGERGGQLDDGARGARLDPAQVDGPGGRDDDAGRHRPDHPRGGRRPPAPGRRARGRDLLQEAPLGGRPAVSTRKLLVLTGVFLALLAFVVFFERHQPTSEQAARARKKLLDFETAEAVAVTVERPDLPKVALARGPEDRWLVGGEPADAATVDGLVADLARLDLVGETRTEFDPKEFGLDAPKATVVLGLKGGASHTVLFGSEVPGTDATAAAVGGRFGAVKYAPMAALRKPLDDFRSKNLVEVPSADVTRMTIAKGTSRIVVARSAGTAGSPPGDWRLEEPVKDLASRTFVDELLADLSSSRVSEFPTLGPSDLPRVGLAPPSATVTLQKGDQVVASLAFGATKADVAGKLYALRGKTPVVVDDRVQEGIAKELSAFRETKICPLDTWNATRLSVDLGGTVGGAEKVEGEWRSGGRTVPATAVEDLLERLSRIEARLFFPQKELPAHGVEVKKKKLPPPAATIEVQVEREPSPRLLRFYTASPLDGAPALAVEASGRSDAMLVPRAAVDELRPLLDALRAAAAGSPKKTVPAASAAPAPAPASGTAAPAPAGTASPR
;
A
#
# COMPACT_ATOMS: atom_id res chain seq x y z
N MET A 1 -43.57 45.58 13.76
CA MET A 1 -44.24 46.10 14.96
C MET A 1 -43.65 45.33 16.14
N GLY A 2 -43.08 45.90 17.19
CA GLY A 2 -42.87 47.29 17.58
C GLY A 2 -42.75 47.33 19.11
N ARG A 3 -41.58 47.76 19.64
CA ARG A 3 -41.30 48.43 20.94
C ARG A 3 -41.89 47.80 22.23
N ASP A 4 -41.19 47.76 23.38
CA ASP A 4 -40.38 48.83 24.00
C ASP A 4 -39.15 48.33 24.79
N ARG A 5 -38.25 49.29 25.10
CA ARG A 5 -37.31 49.27 26.23
C ARG A 5 -37.71 50.43 27.16
N PRO A 6 -37.26 50.45 28.43
CA PRO A 6 -36.21 51.44 28.74
C PRO A 6 -35.19 51.03 29.83
N GLY A 7 -34.03 51.70 29.80
CA GLY A 7 -33.42 52.23 31.03
C GLY A 7 -32.23 51.48 31.65
N PRO A 8 -31.09 52.15 31.90
CA PRO A 8 -29.89 51.56 32.51
C PRO A 8 -29.55 52.13 33.91
N ALA A 9 -28.59 51.50 34.60
CA ALA A 9 -27.97 52.04 35.82
C ALA A 9 -26.45 52.30 35.62
N ARG A 10 -25.93 53.34 36.28
CA ARG A 10 -24.52 53.78 36.31
C ARG A 10 -24.05 54.00 37.76
N GLY A 11 -22.74 53.91 37.96
CA GLY A 11 -21.93 54.41 39.10
C GLY A 11 -20.51 53.86 38.91
N GLU A 12 -19.44 54.62 38.62
CA GLU A 12 -18.78 55.73 39.37
C GLU A 12 -18.10 55.25 40.68
N GLY A 13 -16.84 55.58 41.03
CA GLY A 13 -15.80 56.44 40.41
C GLY A 13 -14.41 55.76 40.29
N ARG A 14 -13.38 56.32 39.60
CA ARG A 14 -12.47 57.46 39.95
C ARG A 14 -11.49 57.14 41.10
N GLU A 15 -10.21 57.55 41.15
CA GLU A 15 -9.22 58.23 40.25
C GLU A 15 -7.80 57.99 40.88
N GLY A 16 -6.60 58.34 40.36
CA GLY A 16 -6.11 59.08 39.17
C GLY A 16 -5.32 58.19 38.17
N ARG A 17 -4.24 58.58 37.45
CA ARG A 17 -3.32 59.76 37.38
C ARG A 17 -2.29 59.88 38.52
N GLU A 18 -0.99 60.15 38.33
CA GLU A 18 -0.07 60.48 37.19
C GLU A 18 1.37 60.00 37.57
N GLY A 19 2.43 59.93 36.75
CA GLY A 19 2.66 60.22 35.33
C GLY A 19 4.12 59.92 34.90
N ARG A 20 4.44 60.18 33.60
CA ARG A 20 5.71 60.71 33.00
C ARG A 20 7.09 60.44 33.66
N ALA A 21 8.20 60.22 32.96
CA ALA A 21 8.54 60.08 31.52
C ALA A 21 9.98 59.47 31.40
N GLY A 22 10.42 59.04 30.19
CA GLY A 22 11.83 58.69 29.92
C GLY A 22 12.69 59.93 29.59
N PRO A 23 13.80 59.83 28.82
CA PRO A 23 14.53 58.65 28.32
C PRO A 23 16.09 58.77 28.51
N GLY A 24 16.88 57.82 27.99
CA GLY A 24 18.26 58.12 27.54
C GLY A 24 19.37 57.10 27.85
N PRO A 25 20.47 57.05 27.06
CA PRO A 25 21.46 55.95 27.10
C PRO A 25 22.82 56.31 27.70
N GLY A 26 23.62 55.30 28.08
CA GLY A 26 25.01 55.44 28.54
C GLY A 26 26.03 54.75 27.61
N ARG A 27 27.15 55.43 27.33
CA ARG A 27 28.30 54.95 26.55
C ARG A 27 29.60 55.22 27.32
N GLY A 28 30.60 54.36 27.13
CA GLY A 28 31.99 54.57 27.56
C GLY A 28 32.43 53.64 28.71
N GLY A 29 33.68 53.17 28.79
CA GLY A 29 34.78 53.29 27.84
C GLY A 29 36.15 53.41 28.50
N ALA A 30 37.11 52.59 28.05
CA ALA A 30 38.55 52.61 28.37
C ALA A 30 39.00 52.14 29.78
N GLY A 31 40.10 51.38 29.76
CA GLY A 31 40.83 50.82 30.91
C GLY A 31 42.01 50.01 30.36
N ASP A 32 43.17 50.65 30.27
CA ASP A 32 44.34 50.19 29.51
C ASP A 32 45.27 49.29 30.35
N GLU A 33 45.97 48.34 29.72
CA GLU A 33 46.95 47.50 30.43
C GLU A 33 48.19 47.18 29.55
N ARG A 34 49.38 47.62 29.99
CA ARG A 34 50.66 47.22 29.40
C ARG A 34 51.78 47.01 30.43
N ARG A 35 52.24 45.75 30.47
CA ARG A 35 53.62 45.27 30.73
C ARG A 35 54.28 45.55 32.11
N ARG A 36 54.58 44.44 32.82
CA ARG A 36 55.93 43.96 33.26
C ARG A 36 55.75 42.50 33.75
N ARG A 37 56.30 41.49 33.08
CA ARG A 37 57.58 40.77 33.35
C ARG A 37 57.67 40.07 34.72
N GLY A 38 57.74 38.73 34.69
CA GLY A 38 58.35 37.84 35.70
C GLY A 38 57.36 37.23 36.71
N GLU A 39 57.44 35.96 37.14
CA GLU A 39 58.34 34.83 36.86
C GLU A 39 57.56 33.49 37.00
N GLU A 40 58.26 32.37 36.79
CA GLU A 40 58.02 30.94 37.15
C GLU A 40 56.81 30.57 38.05
N GLY A 41 56.14 29.40 37.92
CA GLY A 41 56.31 28.25 37.02
C GLY A 41 55.38 27.07 37.44
N ALA A 42 55.26 26.02 36.59
CA ALA A 42 54.56 24.73 36.85
C ALA A 42 53.03 24.75 37.15
N ALA A 43 52.19 23.78 36.77
CA ALA A 43 52.28 22.70 35.77
C ALA A 43 50.87 22.11 35.47
N ARG A 44 50.69 21.52 34.27
CA ARG A 44 49.60 20.58 33.84
C ARG A 44 48.15 21.17 33.76
N GLY A 45 47.36 20.94 32.69
CA GLY A 45 47.68 20.27 31.43
C GLY A 45 46.54 20.21 30.39
N LEU A 46 46.97 20.02 29.13
CA LEU A 46 46.29 19.35 28.01
C LEU A 46 44.90 19.82 27.51
N ARG A 47 44.92 20.56 26.37
CA ARG A 47 44.01 20.28 25.24
C ARG A 47 44.74 20.33 23.88
N ARG A 48 44.61 19.22 23.14
CA ARG A 48 44.47 19.06 21.67
C ARG A 48 45.29 19.97 20.74
N ARG A 49 46.16 19.35 19.92
CA ARG A 49 46.46 19.83 18.55
C ARG A 49 45.94 18.86 17.50
N ARG A 50 45.45 19.42 16.39
CA ARG A 50 45.11 18.68 15.17
C ARG A 50 46.39 18.15 14.51
N LEU A 51 46.31 16.98 13.89
CA LEU A 51 47.24 16.58 12.84
C LEU A 51 46.48 16.20 11.57
N ARG A 52 47.12 16.54 10.45
CA ARG A 52 46.66 16.43 9.07
C ARG A 52 46.96 15.00 8.61
N LEU A 53 45.96 14.22 8.20
CA LEU A 53 46.21 12.89 7.62
C LEU A 53 46.40 13.02 6.10
N GLU A 54 47.60 12.72 5.62
CA GLU A 54 47.84 12.46 4.20
C GLU A 54 47.45 11.03 3.83
N ARG A 55 46.99 10.84 2.60
CA ARG A 55 46.50 9.55 2.09
C ARG A 55 47.68 8.64 1.72
N ARG A 56 47.61 7.36 2.12
CA ARG A 56 48.38 6.26 1.49
C ARG A 56 47.40 5.17 1.02
N PRO A 57 47.63 4.54 -0.15
CA PRO A 57 46.72 3.55 -0.74
C PRO A 57 46.89 2.15 -0.14
N PRO A 58 45.87 1.26 -0.25
CA PRO A 58 45.96 -0.11 0.25
C PRO A 58 46.79 -1.02 -0.65
N GLN A 59 47.59 -1.90 -0.05
CA GLN A 59 48.34 -2.93 -0.77
C GLN A 59 47.47 -4.16 -1.06
N ARG A 60 47.59 -4.70 -2.28
CA ARG A 60 47.11 -6.05 -2.64
C ARG A 60 47.85 -7.11 -1.81
N ARG A 61 47.14 -8.17 -1.41
CA ARG A 61 47.73 -9.49 -1.17
C ARG A 61 47.23 -10.48 -2.22
N GLN A 62 48.17 -11.14 -2.90
CA GLN A 62 47.96 -12.31 -3.74
C GLN A 62 48.92 -13.40 -3.25
N LEU A 63 48.38 -14.59 -2.97
CA LEU A 63 49.05 -15.89 -2.90
C LEU A 63 47.97 -16.88 -3.38
N VAL A 64 47.92 -17.28 -4.66
CA VAL A 64 48.78 -18.26 -5.39
C VAL A 64 48.39 -19.71 -5.04
N PRO A 65 48.19 -20.63 -6.02
CA PRO A 65 47.28 -21.76 -5.89
C PRO A 65 47.95 -23.12 -5.64
N GLY A 66 47.15 -24.15 -5.36
CA GLY A 66 47.54 -25.57 -5.34
C GLY A 66 46.53 -26.43 -6.11
N GLU A 67 47.03 -27.27 -7.01
CA GLU A 67 46.24 -28.14 -7.89
C GLU A 67 45.93 -29.53 -7.28
N ARG A 68 45.20 -30.33 -8.08
CA ARG A 68 44.86 -31.76 -7.95
C ARG A 68 43.66 -32.03 -7.04
N GLY A 69 42.66 -32.81 -7.44
CA GLY A 69 42.51 -33.60 -8.67
C GLY A 69 41.81 -34.92 -8.34
N GLY A 70 40.59 -35.11 -8.84
CA GLY A 70 39.75 -36.27 -8.54
C GLY A 70 38.54 -36.27 -9.45
N GLN A 71 38.49 -37.26 -10.34
CA GLN A 71 37.53 -37.41 -11.43
C GLN A 71 36.52 -38.53 -11.10
N LEU A 72 35.51 -38.69 -11.97
CA LEU A 72 34.38 -39.65 -11.92
C LEU A 72 33.17 -39.13 -11.12
N ASP A 73 31.91 -39.29 -11.56
CA ASP A 73 31.43 -40.12 -12.68
C ASP A 73 30.24 -39.53 -13.47
N ASP A 74 29.91 -40.17 -14.58
CA ASP A 74 29.03 -39.71 -15.66
C ASP A 74 27.50 -39.84 -15.41
N GLY A 75 26.71 -39.04 -16.15
CA GLY A 75 25.45 -39.53 -16.75
C GLY A 75 24.09 -39.04 -16.24
N ALA A 76 23.46 -38.12 -16.98
CA ALA A 76 22.05 -38.20 -17.40
C ALA A 76 21.72 -37.18 -18.52
N ARG A 77 20.75 -37.51 -19.39
CA ARG A 77 20.44 -36.76 -20.64
C ARG A 77 19.13 -35.97 -20.55
N GLY A 78 19.10 -34.83 -21.24
CA GLY A 78 17.88 -34.19 -21.79
C GLY A 78 16.96 -33.49 -20.78
N ALA A 79 16.09 -32.57 -21.19
CA ALA A 79 15.94 -31.88 -22.47
C ALA A 79 15.32 -30.49 -22.23
N ARG A 80 15.49 -29.55 -23.18
CA ARG A 80 14.81 -28.23 -23.15
C ARG A 80 13.32 -28.38 -23.45
N LEU A 81 12.48 -27.50 -22.92
CA LEU A 81 11.37 -26.84 -23.64
C LEU A 81 10.97 -25.53 -22.92
N ASP A 82 10.49 -24.56 -23.70
CA ASP A 82 10.20 -23.17 -23.30
C ASP A 82 8.81 -22.96 -22.66
N PRO A 83 8.56 -21.84 -21.95
CA PRO A 83 7.29 -21.54 -21.29
C PRO A 83 6.30 -20.76 -22.19
N ALA A 84 5.00 -20.87 -21.92
CA ALA A 84 3.97 -20.07 -22.59
C ALA A 84 2.92 -19.50 -21.63
N GLN A 85 2.68 -18.20 -21.83
CA GLN A 85 1.61 -17.31 -21.36
C GLN A 85 0.23 -17.91 -21.05
N VAL A 86 -0.48 -17.24 -20.14
CA VAL A 86 -1.94 -17.28 -20.01
C VAL A 86 -2.48 -15.86 -19.78
N ASP A 87 -3.35 -15.41 -20.69
CA ASP A 87 -4.36 -14.37 -20.49
C ASP A 87 -5.73 -14.99 -20.83
N GLY A 88 -6.83 -14.58 -20.17
CA GLY A 88 -8.19 -15.09 -20.41
C GLY A 88 -8.96 -14.27 -21.46
N PRO A 89 -10.32 -14.14 -21.38
CA PRO A 89 -11.31 -14.96 -20.66
C PRO A 89 -12.62 -15.25 -21.46
N GLY A 90 -13.49 -16.14 -20.93
CA GLY A 90 -14.96 -15.99 -21.03
C GLY A 90 -15.79 -16.99 -21.87
N GLY A 91 -17.06 -17.21 -21.46
CA GLY A 91 -18.19 -17.42 -22.39
C GLY A 91 -18.90 -18.79 -22.47
N ARG A 92 -20.01 -18.94 -21.71
CA ARG A 92 -21.31 -19.60 -22.04
C ARG A 92 -21.44 -21.02 -22.64
N ASP A 93 -22.21 -21.82 -21.91
CA ASP A 93 -23.45 -22.55 -22.28
C ASP A 93 -23.50 -23.73 -23.30
N ASP A 94 -24.40 -24.66 -22.96
CA ASP A 94 -25.14 -25.68 -23.75
C ASP A 94 -24.51 -27.00 -24.27
N ASP A 95 -24.74 -28.06 -23.48
CA ASP A 95 -25.45 -29.32 -23.78
C ASP A 95 -25.09 -30.20 -25.03
N ALA A 96 -24.66 -31.45 -24.78
CA ALA A 96 -25.29 -32.69 -25.31
C ALA A 96 -24.45 -33.98 -25.07
N GLY A 97 -25.10 -35.15 -24.91
CA GLY A 97 -24.63 -36.36 -25.63
C GLY A 97 -24.11 -37.63 -24.90
N ARG A 98 -24.94 -38.27 -24.05
CA ARG A 98 -25.14 -39.76 -23.87
C ARG A 98 -24.01 -40.81 -24.06
N HIS A 99 -23.97 -41.76 -23.11
CA HIS A 99 -23.77 -43.25 -23.18
C HIS A 99 -22.80 -43.76 -22.08
N ARG A 100 -22.92 -44.92 -21.40
CA ARG A 100 -23.88 -46.07 -21.38
C ARG A 100 -23.90 -46.70 -19.94
N PRO A 101 -24.75 -47.71 -19.62
CA PRO A 101 -25.14 -48.08 -18.24
C PRO A 101 -24.49 -49.37 -17.69
N ASP A 102 -24.82 -49.74 -16.43
CA ASP A 102 -25.19 -51.15 -16.13
C ASP A 102 -26.11 -51.37 -14.90
N HIS A 103 -26.66 -52.59 -14.80
CA HIS A 103 -27.71 -53.09 -13.86
C HIS A 103 -27.09 -54.04 -12.77
N PRO A 104 -27.79 -54.61 -11.72
CA PRO A 104 -28.98 -55.49 -11.87
C PRO A 104 -29.92 -55.78 -10.66
N ARG A 105 -30.98 -56.57 -10.93
CA ARG A 105 -31.70 -57.60 -10.11
C ARG A 105 -33.19 -57.58 -10.53
N GLY A 106 -33.93 -58.68 -10.71
CA GLY A 106 -33.67 -60.10 -10.56
C GLY A 106 -34.96 -60.83 -10.15
N GLY A 107 -35.43 -61.81 -10.94
CA GLY A 107 -36.34 -62.86 -10.45
C GLY A 107 -37.41 -63.39 -11.43
N ARG A 108 -37.41 -64.70 -11.69
CA ARG A 108 -38.53 -65.48 -12.27
C ARG A 108 -38.97 -66.56 -11.26
N ARG A 109 -40.25 -66.95 -11.24
CA ARG A 109 -40.75 -68.33 -10.93
C ARG A 109 -42.25 -68.48 -11.31
N PRO A 110 -42.83 -69.71 -11.45
CA PRO A 110 -43.10 -70.25 -12.80
C PRO A 110 -44.56 -70.80 -12.96
N PRO A 111 -44.92 -71.88 -13.72
CA PRO A 111 -45.81 -71.67 -14.88
C PRO A 111 -46.97 -72.69 -15.16
N ALA A 112 -47.84 -72.33 -16.13
CA ALA A 112 -48.57 -73.21 -17.09
C ALA A 112 -49.63 -74.22 -16.53
N PRO A 113 -50.43 -74.93 -17.37
CA PRO A 113 -50.59 -74.92 -18.84
C PRO A 113 -52.06 -74.83 -19.37
N GLY A 114 -52.29 -74.72 -20.70
CA GLY A 114 -53.59 -75.18 -21.29
C GLY A 114 -54.13 -74.59 -22.63
N ARG A 115 -53.83 -75.24 -23.76
CA ARG A 115 -54.58 -75.40 -25.04
C ARG A 115 -55.70 -74.42 -25.52
N ARG A 116 -55.50 -73.92 -26.77
CA ARG A 116 -56.38 -73.92 -27.98
C ARG A 116 -57.79 -73.26 -27.99
N ALA A 117 -57.97 -72.26 -28.88
CA ALA A 117 -58.74 -72.34 -30.16
C ALA A 117 -59.63 -71.11 -30.51
N ARG A 118 -59.77 -70.87 -31.83
CA ARG A 118 -60.63 -69.88 -32.53
C ARG A 118 -60.24 -68.40 -32.35
N GLY A 119 -60.38 -67.52 -33.34
CA GLY A 119 -60.69 -67.76 -34.77
C GLY A 119 -61.42 -66.58 -35.44
N ARG A 120 -60.71 -65.90 -36.35
CA ARG A 120 -61.15 -64.97 -37.42
C ARG A 120 -62.06 -63.76 -37.09
N ASP A 121 -61.55 -62.61 -37.57
CA ASP A 121 -62.22 -61.57 -38.36
C ASP A 121 -63.57 -61.00 -37.88
N LEU A 122 -63.61 -59.67 -37.68
CA LEU A 122 -64.29 -58.76 -38.62
C LEU A 122 -63.89 -57.29 -38.39
N LEU A 123 -64.04 -56.48 -39.44
CA LEU A 123 -63.72 -55.04 -39.50
C LEU A 123 -64.84 -54.19 -38.87
N GLN A 124 -64.49 -53.07 -38.20
CA GLN A 124 -64.95 -51.70 -38.53
C GLN A 124 -64.32 -50.67 -37.54
N GLU A 125 -64.09 -49.43 -37.99
CA GLU A 125 -63.59 -48.27 -37.20
C GLU A 125 -64.75 -47.61 -36.39
N ALA A 126 -64.62 -46.67 -35.44
CA ALA A 126 -63.57 -45.77 -34.89
C ALA A 126 -64.00 -45.37 -33.43
N PRO A 127 -63.60 -44.24 -32.75
CA PRO A 127 -62.50 -43.29 -32.94
C PRO A 127 -61.69 -42.95 -31.64
N LEU A 128 -60.75 -42.00 -31.78
CA LEU A 128 -59.89 -41.29 -30.81
C LEU A 128 -60.34 -41.19 -29.32
N GLY A 129 -59.41 -41.44 -28.37
CA GLY A 129 -59.60 -41.08 -26.95
C GLY A 129 -58.37 -41.23 -26.02
N GLY A 130 -57.86 -40.10 -25.51
CA GLY A 130 -57.26 -39.92 -24.17
C GLY A 130 -56.08 -40.79 -23.69
N ARG A 131 -54.87 -40.21 -23.63
CA ARG A 131 -53.83 -40.67 -22.67
C ARG A 131 -54.29 -40.34 -21.23
N PRO A 132 -54.15 -41.24 -20.24
CA PRO A 132 -54.57 -40.95 -18.87
C PRO A 132 -53.63 -39.91 -18.24
N ALA A 133 -54.09 -38.66 -18.16
CA ALA A 133 -53.43 -37.62 -17.40
C ALA A 133 -53.39 -38.01 -15.91
N VAL A 134 -52.23 -37.87 -15.26
CA VAL A 134 -52.12 -38.01 -13.81
C VAL A 134 -53.04 -36.98 -13.18
N SER A 135 -54.04 -37.44 -12.41
CA SER A 135 -55.04 -36.55 -11.80
C SER A 135 -54.37 -35.38 -11.09
N THR A 136 -54.69 -34.15 -11.50
CA THR A 136 -54.07 -32.91 -10.98
C THR A 136 -54.17 -32.82 -9.46
N ARG A 137 -55.22 -33.41 -8.85
CA ARG A 137 -55.37 -33.50 -7.39
C ARG A 137 -54.32 -34.40 -6.74
N LYS A 138 -53.98 -35.54 -7.35
CA LYS A 138 -52.91 -36.43 -6.87
C LYS A 138 -51.52 -35.78 -7.03
N LEU A 139 -51.32 -35.03 -8.11
CA LEU A 139 -50.11 -34.23 -8.30
C LEU A 139 -49.99 -33.14 -7.21
N LEU A 140 -51.04 -32.36 -6.98
CA LEU A 140 -51.06 -31.30 -5.96
C LEU A 140 -50.83 -31.84 -4.54
N VAL A 141 -51.41 -32.99 -4.18
CA VAL A 141 -51.15 -33.64 -2.89
C VAL A 141 -49.69 -34.08 -2.77
N LEU A 142 -49.12 -34.69 -3.82
CA LEU A 142 -47.73 -35.13 -3.82
C LEU A 142 -46.76 -33.92 -3.74
N THR A 143 -47.04 -32.85 -4.49
CA THR A 143 -46.28 -31.58 -4.41
C THR A 143 -46.41 -30.94 -3.03
N GLY A 144 -47.59 -30.97 -2.40
CA GLY A 144 -47.79 -30.46 -1.03
C GLY A 144 -46.98 -31.25 0.01
N VAL A 145 -46.98 -32.59 -0.08
CA VAL A 145 -46.15 -33.46 0.77
C VAL A 145 -44.66 -33.24 0.51
N PHE A 146 -44.25 -33.10 -0.75
CA PHE A 146 -42.87 -32.79 -1.12
C PHE A 146 -42.42 -31.42 -0.57
N LEU A 147 -43.25 -30.37 -0.68
CA LEU A 147 -42.95 -29.05 -0.12
C LEU A 147 -42.92 -29.07 1.41
N ALA A 148 -43.77 -29.87 2.07
CA ALA A 148 -43.74 -30.04 3.52
C ALA A 148 -42.46 -30.77 3.99
N LEU A 149 -42.05 -31.83 3.28
CA LEU A 149 -40.78 -32.52 3.53
C LEU A 149 -39.57 -31.62 3.24
N LEU A 150 -39.60 -30.86 2.14
CA LEU A 150 -38.55 -29.89 1.80
C LEU A 150 -38.46 -28.79 2.86
N ALA A 151 -39.59 -28.27 3.33
CA ALA A 151 -39.63 -27.31 4.43
C ALA A 151 -39.06 -27.92 5.73
N PHE A 152 -39.41 -29.17 6.05
CA PHE A 152 -38.86 -29.88 7.21
C PHE A 152 -37.34 -30.09 7.11
N VAL A 153 -36.81 -30.51 5.96
CA VAL A 153 -35.38 -30.65 5.72
C VAL A 153 -34.67 -29.28 5.84
N VAL A 154 -35.20 -28.25 5.17
CA VAL A 154 -34.57 -26.91 5.12
C VAL A 154 -34.64 -26.16 6.46
N PHE A 155 -35.70 -26.32 7.25
CA PHE A 155 -35.84 -25.64 8.55
C PHE A 155 -35.41 -26.48 9.75
N PHE A 156 -35.60 -27.80 9.74
CA PHE A 156 -35.36 -28.65 10.91
C PHE A 156 -34.02 -29.40 10.80
N GLU A 157 -33.77 -30.05 9.67
CA GLU A 157 -32.54 -30.85 9.47
C GLU A 157 -31.30 -29.96 9.32
N ARG A 158 -31.42 -28.78 8.69
CA ARG A 158 -30.35 -27.75 8.62
C ARG A 158 -29.85 -27.27 9.99
N HIS A 159 -30.67 -27.38 11.05
CA HIS A 159 -30.29 -26.96 12.41
C HIS A 159 -29.84 -28.13 13.30
N GLN A 160 -29.87 -29.37 12.81
CA GLN A 160 -29.28 -30.51 13.52
C GLN A 160 -27.86 -30.75 12.99
N PRO A 161 -26.86 -30.95 13.87
CA PRO A 161 -25.52 -31.31 13.41
C PRO A 161 -25.57 -32.67 12.70
N THR A 162 -25.08 -32.71 11.47
CA THR A 162 -24.95 -33.95 10.70
C THR A 162 -24.16 -35.00 11.49
N SER A 163 -24.36 -36.28 11.18
CA SER A 163 -23.64 -37.38 11.85
C SER A 163 -22.10 -37.21 11.82
N GLU A 164 -21.55 -36.64 10.75
CA GLU A 164 -20.14 -36.26 10.68
C GLU A 164 -19.77 -35.10 11.60
N GLN A 165 -20.58 -34.03 11.66
CA GLN A 165 -20.33 -32.91 12.58
C GLN A 165 -20.40 -33.37 14.04
N ALA A 166 -21.40 -34.17 14.40
CA ALA A 166 -21.51 -34.78 15.72
C ALA A 166 -20.32 -35.71 16.05
N ALA A 167 -19.83 -36.48 15.07
CA ALA A 167 -18.64 -37.32 15.22
C ALA A 167 -17.34 -36.51 15.34
N ARG A 168 -17.24 -35.34 14.69
CA ARG A 168 -16.11 -34.41 14.84
C ARG A 168 -16.13 -33.71 16.20
N ALA A 169 -17.29 -33.21 16.64
CA ALA A 169 -17.47 -32.59 17.96
C ALA A 169 -17.11 -33.56 19.11
N ARG A 170 -17.50 -34.83 19.01
CA ARG A 170 -17.10 -35.89 19.96
C ARG A 170 -15.60 -36.13 20.05
N LYS A 171 -14.82 -35.77 19.02
CA LYS A 171 -13.35 -35.89 19.01
C LYS A 171 -12.63 -34.67 19.60
N LYS A 172 -13.34 -33.61 20.02
CA LYS A 172 -12.72 -32.40 20.58
C LYS A 172 -13.07 -32.20 22.05
N LEU A 173 -12.16 -31.61 22.82
CA LEU A 173 -12.41 -31.17 24.20
C LEU A 173 -13.27 -29.90 24.25
N LEU A 174 -13.17 -29.05 23.23
CA LEU A 174 -13.96 -27.83 23.07
C LEU A 174 -14.41 -27.72 21.60
N ASP A 175 -15.68 -27.39 21.38
CA ASP A 175 -16.26 -27.20 20.05
C ASP A 175 -16.92 -25.83 19.99
N PHE A 176 -16.48 -24.99 19.05
CA PHE A 176 -16.93 -23.63 18.80
C PHE A 176 -16.48 -23.19 17.41
N GLU A 177 -17.13 -22.16 16.84
CA GLU A 177 -16.71 -21.54 15.59
C GLU A 177 -15.67 -20.45 15.85
N THR A 178 -14.54 -20.47 15.14
CA THR A 178 -13.41 -19.56 15.45
C THR A 178 -13.78 -18.09 15.18
N ALA A 179 -14.65 -17.85 14.20
CA ALA A 179 -15.20 -16.54 13.89
C ALA A 179 -16.15 -15.98 14.98
N GLU A 180 -16.53 -16.77 15.99
CA GLU A 180 -17.31 -16.32 17.15
C GLU A 180 -16.44 -15.85 18.32
N ALA A 181 -15.12 -16.10 18.30
CA ALA A 181 -14.22 -15.65 19.35
C ALA A 181 -14.09 -14.12 19.40
N VAL A 182 -14.49 -13.53 20.54
CA VAL A 182 -14.42 -12.07 20.80
C VAL A 182 -13.51 -11.70 21.95
N ALA A 183 -13.18 -12.65 22.83
CA ALA A 183 -12.21 -12.44 23.92
C ALA A 183 -11.39 -13.70 24.19
N VAL A 184 -10.12 -13.53 24.51
CA VAL A 184 -9.24 -14.61 24.99
C VAL A 184 -8.42 -14.08 26.16
N THR A 185 -8.58 -14.66 27.34
CA THR A 185 -7.76 -14.34 28.51
C THR A 185 -6.85 -15.51 28.82
N VAL A 186 -5.54 -15.27 28.91
CA VAL A 186 -4.53 -16.27 29.28
C VAL A 186 -3.91 -15.91 30.62
N GLU A 187 -4.04 -16.80 31.60
CA GLU A 187 -3.50 -16.71 32.94
C GLU A 187 -2.54 -17.86 33.22
N ARG A 188 -1.38 -17.56 33.82
CA ARG A 188 -0.25 -18.48 34.01
C ARG A 188 0.42 -18.15 35.35
N PRO A 189 0.97 -19.12 36.09
CA PRO A 189 1.62 -18.84 37.38
C PRO A 189 2.79 -17.84 37.27
N ASP A 190 3.63 -17.98 36.24
CA ASP A 190 4.94 -17.31 36.16
C ASP A 190 4.95 -16.05 35.25
N LEU A 191 3.83 -15.69 34.62
CA LEU A 191 3.78 -14.65 33.58
C LEU A 191 2.57 -13.73 33.73
N PRO A 192 2.68 -12.43 33.38
CA PRO A 192 1.56 -11.49 33.41
C PRO A 192 0.33 -12.00 32.66
N LYS A 193 -0.86 -11.70 33.18
CA LYS A 193 -2.15 -11.97 32.54
C LYS A 193 -2.21 -11.29 31.17
N VAL A 194 -2.57 -12.05 30.13
CA VAL A 194 -2.82 -11.53 28.78
C VAL A 194 -4.33 -11.48 28.58
N ALA A 195 -4.89 -10.29 28.40
CA ALA A 195 -6.31 -10.10 28.12
C ALA A 195 -6.47 -9.56 26.70
N LEU A 196 -7.06 -10.37 25.82
CA LEU A 196 -7.29 -10.09 24.41
C LEU A 196 -8.79 -9.90 24.17
N ALA A 197 -9.16 -8.87 23.41
CA ALA A 197 -10.55 -8.61 23.03
C ALA A 197 -10.64 -8.03 21.61
N ARG A 198 -11.72 -8.34 20.89
CA ARG A 198 -12.08 -7.64 19.64
C ARG A 198 -12.50 -6.20 19.99
N GLY A 199 -11.85 -5.23 19.35
CA GLY A 199 -12.12 -3.81 19.47
C GLY A 199 -12.81 -3.23 18.24
N PRO A 200 -12.70 -1.90 18.02
CA PRO A 200 -13.21 -1.25 16.82
C PRO A 200 -12.63 -1.84 15.54
N GLU A 201 -13.46 -1.89 14.49
CA GLU A 201 -13.09 -2.43 13.17
C GLU A 201 -12.64 -3.92 13.22
N ASP A 202 -13.19 -4.68 14.19
CA ASP A 202 -12.93 -6.11 14.43
C ASP A 202 -11.45 -6.48 14.70
N ARG A 203 -10.60 -5.50 15.04
CA ARG A 203 -9.19 -5.76 15.39
C ARG A 203 -9.04 -6.32 16.81
N TRP A 204 -8.12 -7.26 16.98
CA TRP A 204 -7.69 -7.69 18.32
C TRP A 204 -6.93 -6.58 19.05
N LEU A 205 -7.22 -6.41 20.33
CA LEU A 205 -6.54 -5.50 21.26
C LEU A 205 -6.00 -6.28 22.46
N VAL A 206 -4.86 -5.85 23.00
CA VAL A 206 -4.24 -6.33 24.24
C VAL A 206 -3.95 -5.14 25.16
N GLY A 207 -4.57 -5.11 26.35
CA GLY A 207 -4.43 -3.97 27.27
C GLY A 207 -4.87 -2.62 26.70
N GLY A 208 -5.75 -2.62 25.69
CA GLY A 208 -6.20 -1.42 24.97
C GLY A 208 -5.38 -1.05 23.73
N GLU A 209 -4.22 -1.67 23.52
CA GLU A 209 -3.33 -1.46 22.36
C GLU A 209 -3.57 -2.52 21.26
N PRO A 210 -3.22 -2.25 19.99
CA PRO A 210 -3.29 -3.26 18.93
C PRO A 210 -2.52 -4.54 19.26
N ALA A 211 -3.17 -5.70 19.09
CA ALA A 211 -2.58 -7.03 19.25
C ALA A 211 -2.15 -7.61 17.90
N ASP A 212 -1.22 -8.57 17.91
CA ASP A 212 -0.79 -9.30 16.72
C ASP A 212 -1.88 -10.30 16.30
N ALA A 213 -2.72 -9.90 15.34
CA ALA A 213 -3.89 -10.68 14.95
C ALA A 213 -3.54 -12.12 14.54
N ALA A 214 -2.45 -12.33 13.80
CA ALA A 214 -2.01 -13.67 13.40
C ALA A 214 -1.67 -14.57 14.60
N THR A 215 -1.02 -14.03 15.64
CA THR A 215 -0.75 -14.76 16.89
C THR A 215 -2.02 -15.06 17.68
N VAL A 216 -2.99 -14.13 17.72
CA VAL A 216 -4.25 -14.33 18.45
C VAL A 216 -5.18 -15.30 17.72
N ASP A 217 -5.42 -15.09 16.43
CA ASP A 217 -6.25 -15.97 15.60
C ASP A 217 -5.64 -17.38 15.50
N GLY A 218 -4.30 -17.50 15.48
CA GLY A 218 -3.60 -18.77 15.61
C GLY A 218 -3.89 -19.49 16.94
N LEU A 219 -3.82 -18.77 18.06
CA LEU A 219 -4.19 -19.33 19.37
C LEU A 219 -5.67 -19.75 19.44
N VAL A 220 -6.59 -18.95 18.87
CA VAL A 220 -8.01 -19.31 18.76
C VAL A 220 -8.20 -20.58 17.92
N ALA A 221 -7.50 -20.69 16.78
CA ALA A 221 -7.55 -21.87 15.93
C ALA A 221 -6.94 -23.13 16.59
N ASP A 222 -5.95 -22.97 17.48
CA ASP A 222 -5.41 -24.09 18.27
C ASP A 222 -6.39 -24.54 19.37
N LEU A 223 -7.06 -23.60 20.04
CA LEU A 223 -8.13 -23.92 21.01
C LEU A 223 -9.31 -24.65 20.35
N ALA A 224 -9.59 -24.38 19.07
CA ALA A 224 -10.59 -25.09 18.28
C ALA A 224 -10.11 -26.47 17.76
N ARG A 225 -8.84 -26.84 18.00
CA ARG A 225 -8.18 -28.09 17.57
C ARG A 225 -7.68 -28.94 18.74
N LEU A 226 -8.28 -28.78 19.92
CA LEU A 226 -8.01 -29.61 21.11
C LEU A 226 -8.59 -31.02 20.93
N ASP A 227 -7.96 -31.81 20.07
CA ASP A 227 -8.34 -33.18 19.71
C ASP A 227 -8.12 -34.14 20.89
N LEU A 228 -9.14 -34.92 21.25
CA LEU A 228 -9.11 -35.86 22.36
C LEU A 228 -8.35 -37.13 22.02
N VAL A 229 -7.46 -37.53 22.94
CA VAL A 229 -6.83 -38.84 22.97
C VAL A 229 -7.66 -39.74 23.91
N GLY A 230 -8.62 -40.45 23.31
CA GLY A 230 -9.58 -41.29 24.03
C GLY A 230 -10.86 -40.55 24.41
N GLU A 231 -11.49 -40.98 25.50
CA GLU A 231 -12.77 -40.43 25.97
C GLU A 231 -12.58 -39.45 27.12
N THR A 232 -13.50 -38.48 27.22
CA THR A 232 -13.52 -37.54 28.35
C THR A 232 -14.17 -38.13 29.59
N ARG A 233 -13.70 -37.71 30.77
CA ARG A 233 -14.23 -38.12 32.08
C ARG A 233 -14.76 -36.91 32.84
N THR A 234 -15.77 -37.10 33.66
CA THR A 234 -16.29 -36.10 34.62
C THR A 234 -15.81 -36.34 36.04
N GLU A 235 -15.40 -37.58 36.34
CA GLU A 235 -14.78 -37.98 37.60
C GLU A 235 -13.27 -38.21 37.37
N PHE A 236 -12.45 -37.43 38.05
CA PHE A 236 -10.98 -37.45 38.01
C PHE A 236 -10.44 -36.70 39.24
N ASP A 237 -9.21 -36.99 39.69
CA ASP A 237 -8.52 -36.13 40.65
C ASP A 237 -7.78 -35.00 39.91
N PRO A 238 -8.13 -33.71 40.11
CA PRO A 238 -7.41 -32.61 39.48
C PRO A 238 -5.92 -32.58 39.84
N LYS A 239 -5.51 -33.10 41.00
CA LYS A 239 -4.10 -33.10 41.45
C LYS A 239 -3.22 -34.04 40.64
N GLU A 240 -3.72 -35.24 40.34
CA GLU A 240 -3.00 -36.25 39.54
C GLU A 240 -2.56 -35.67 38.19
N PHE A 241 -3.40 -34.81 37.61
CA PHE A 241 -3.18 -34.20 36.30
C PHE A 241 -2.63 -32.76 36.35
N GLY A 242 -2.37 -32.20 37.53
CA GLY A 242 -1.92 -30.82 37.70
C GLY A 242 -2.93 -29.76 37.22
N LEU A 243 -4.22 -30.03 37.39
CA LEU A 243 -5.35 -29.16 37.04
C LEU A 243 -5.90 -28.38 38.24
N ASP A 244 -5.48 -28.72 39.47
CA ASP A 244 -5.68 -27.90 40.66
C ASP A 244 -4.77 -26.66 40.67
N ALA A 245 -3.54 -26.81 40.17
CA ALA A 245 -2.57 -25.76 39.90
C ALA A 245 -2.20 -25.75 38.40
N PRO A 246 -3.12 -25.31 37.50
CA PRO A 246 -2.95 -25.41 36.06
C PRO A 246 -1.73 -24.62 35.55
N LYS A 247 -0.97 -25.22 34.62
CA LYS A 247 0.18 -24.58 33.96
C LYS A 247 -0.25 -23.40 33.07
N ALA A 248 -1.49 -23.45 32.56
CA ALA A 248 -2.15 -22.31 31.93
C ALA A 248 -3.67 -22.44 32.06
N THR A 249 -4.34 -21.31 32.28
CA THR A 249 -5.80 -21.16 32.24
C THR A 249 -6.17 -20.23 31.09
N VAL A 250 -7.12 -20.65 30.27
CA VAL A 250 -7.63 -19.86 29.14
C VAL A 250 -9.13 -19.64 29.31
N VAL A 251 -9.57 -18.38 29.32
CA VAL A 251 -10.99 -18.02 29.25
C VAL A 251 -11.29 -17.48 27.86
N LEU A 252 -12.06 -18.24 27.08
CA LEU A 252 -12.52 -17.90 25.73
C LEU A 252 -13.94 -17.33 25.82
N GLY A 253 -14.12 -16.07 25.44
CA GLY A 253 -15.43 -15.43 25.28
C GLY A 253 -15.89 -15.43 23.82
N LEU A 254 -17.14 -15.83 23.59
CA LEU A 254 -17.78 -15.92 22.29
C LEU A 254 -18.86 -14.84 22.08
N LYS A 255 -19.24 -14.62 20.82
CA LYS A 255 -20.42 -13.83 20.44
C LYS A 255 -21.67 -14.36 21.17
N GLY A 256 -22.56 -13.45 21.57
CA GLY A 256 -23.73 -13.79 22.38
C GLY A 256 -23.45 -13.99 23.88
N GLY A 257 -22.19 -13.86 24.35
CA GLY A 257 -21.84 -13.89 25.76
C GLY A 257 -21.57 -15.27 26.35
N ALA A 258 -21.58 -16.32 25.54
CA ALA A 258 -21.07 -17.63 25.94
C ALA A 258 -19.58 -17.56 26.28
N SER A 259 -19.13 -18.36 27.25
CA SER A 259 -17.73 -18.37 27.70
C SER A 259 -17.31 -19.77 28.11
N HIS A 260 -16.07 -20.13 27.79
CA HIS A 260 -15.46 -21.41 28.11
C HIS A 260 -14.12 -21.20 28.82
N THR A 261 -13.98 -21.81 30.00
CA THR A 261 -12.69 -21.88 30.71
C THR A 261 -12.04 -23.22 30.41
N VAL A 262 -10.85 -23.17 29.81
CA VAL A 262 -9.98 -24.32 29.53
C VAL A 262 -8.80 -24.29 30.51
N LEU A 263 -8.66 -25.34 31.30
CA LEU A 263 -7.51 -25.56 32.18
C LEU A 263 -6.52 -26.49 31.48
N PHE A 264 -5.23 -26.17 31.49
CA PHE A 264 -4.16 -27.01 30.97
C PHE A 264 -3.21 -27.40 32.11
N GLY A 265 -3.07 -28.71 32.34
CA GLY A 265 -2.29 -29.29 33.42
C GLY A 265 -0.95 -29.87 32.94
N SER A 266 -0.63 -31.07 33.40
CA SER A 266 0.59 -31.79 33.06
C SER A 266 0.55 -32.50 31.71
N GLU A 267 1.74 -32.72 31.14
CA GLU A 267 1.93 -33.59 29.97
C GLU A 267 1.69 -35.04 30.41
N VAL A 268 1.00 -35.83 29.58
CA VAL A 268 0.64 -37.21 29.89
C VAL A 268 1.84 -38.12 29.60
N PRO A 269 2.44 -38.79 30.60
CA PRO A 269 3.69 -39.52 30.44
C PRO A 269 3.67 -40.55 29.30
N GLY A 270 4.71 -40.55 28.48
CA GLY A 270 4.85 -41.47 27.34
C GLY A 270 4.01 -41.08 26.10
N THR A 271 3.39 -39.90 26.07
CA THR A 271 2.59 -39.42 24.94
C THR A 271 2.92 -37.96 24.59
N ASP A 272 2.37 -37.46 23.48
CA ASP A 272 2.38 -36.04 23.09
C ASP A 272 1.11 -35.28 23.55
N ALA A 273 0.31 -35.88 24.44
CA ALA A 273 -0.92 -35.29 24.96
C ALA A 273 -0.69 -34.48 26.24
N THR A 274 -1.50 -33.44 26.45
CA THR A 274 -1.56 -32.67 27.70
C THR A 274 -2.91 -32.91 28.37
N ALA A 275 -2.92 -33.03 29.70
CA ALA A 275 -4.15 -33.03 30.47
C ALA A 275 -4.86 -31.68 30.35
N ALA A 276 -6.14 -31.68 29.99
CA ALA A 276 -6.94 -30.46 29.98
C ALA A 276 -8.37 -30.70 30.49
N ALA A 277 -9.02 -29.65 30.97
CA ALA A 277 -10.39 -29.70 31.43
C ALA A 277 -11.19 -28.47 31.00
N VAL A 278 -12.47 -28.68 30.64
CA VAL A 278 -13.42 -27.63 30.24
C VAL A 278 -14.76 -27.90 30.93
N GLY A 279 -15.24 -26.97 31.75
CA GLY A 279 -16.57 -27.09 32.39
C GLY A 279 -16.76 -28.38 33.21
N GLY A 280 -15.71 -28.86 33.88
CA GLY A 280 -15.73 -30.14 34.62
C GLY A 280 -15.51 -31.39 33.78
N ARG A 281 -15.41 -31.27 32.45
CA ARG A 281 -15.06 -32.37 31.53
C ARG A 281 -13.55 -32.42 31.33
N PHE A 282 -12.90 -33.47 31.84
CA PHE A 282 -11.47 -33.76 31.66
C PHE A 282 -11.22 -34.58 30.40
N GLY A 283 -10.08 -34.36 29.73
CA GLY A 283 -9.54 -35.24 28.71
C GLY A 283 -8.05 -35.00 28.46
N ALA A 284 -7.35 -36.03 27.99
CA ALA A 284 -6.04 -35.86 27.38
C ALA A 284 -6.22 -35.27 25.98
N VAL A 285 -5.58 -34.14 25.68
CA VAL A 285 -5.69 -33.47 24.38
C VAL A 285 -4.36 -33.47 23.64
N LYS A 286 -4.42 -33.82 22.36
CA LYS A 286 -3.33 -33.65 21.40
C LYS A 286 -3.26 -32.18 20.96
N TYR A 287 -2.07 -31.74 20.57
CA TYR A 287 -1.81 -30.39 20.05
C TYR A 287 -2.21 -29.25 21.01
N ALA A 288 -2.12 -29.46 22.33
CA ALA A 288 -2.32 -28.39 23.30
C ALA A 288 -1.36 -27.21 23.00
N PRO A 289 -1.84 -25.96 22.87
CA PRO A 289 -1.03 -24.81 22.44
C PRO A 289 -0.07 -24.28 23.52
N MET A 290 0.53 -25.14 24.34
CA MET A 290 1.37 -24.77 25.48
C MET A 290 2.54 -23.86 25.11
N ALA A 291 3.08 -23.97 23.89
CA ALA A 291 4.10 -23.05 23.38
C ALA A 291 3.54 -21.64 23.12
N ALA A 292 2.38 -21.53 22.47
CA ALA A 292 1.71 -20.25 22.25
C ALA A 292 1.21 -19.63 23.56
N LEU A 293 0.67 -20.45 24.46
CA LEU A 293 0.24 -20.02 25.79
C LEU A 293 1.41 -19.51 26.63
N ARG A 294 2.64 -20.01 26.48
CA ARG A 294 3.82 -19.53 27.22
C ARG A 294 4.49 -18.28 26.64
N LYS A 295 4.02 -17.73 25.51
CA LYS A 295 4.56 -16.48 24.94
C LYS A 295 4.46 -15.30 25.93
N PRO A 296 5.47 -14.42 26.05
CA PRO A 296 5.35 -13.20 26.87
C PRO A 296 4.25 -12.27 26.34
N LEU A 297 3.76 -11.36 27.19
CA LEU A 297 2.73 -10.37 26.84
C LEU A 297 3.08 -9.58 25.56
N ASP A 298 4.36 -9.24 25.39
CA ASP A 298 4.90 -8.49 24.27
C ASP A 298 4.79 -9.21 22.93
N ASP A 299 4.78 -10.55 22.92
CA ASP A 299 4.59 -11.36 21.71
C ASP A 299 3.12 -11.40 21.24
N PHE A 300 2.18 -10.95 22.08
CA PHE A 300 0.78 -10.73 21.68
C PHE A 300 0.51 -9.30 21.21
N ARG A 301 1.43 -8.35 21.40
CA ARG A 301 1.27 -6.97 20.89
C ARG A 301 1.59 -6.92 19.40
N SER A 302 0.84 -6.11 18.66
CA SER A 302 1.14 -5.85 17.25
C SER A 302 2.54 -5.25 17.13
N LYS A 303 3.35 -5.86 16.27
CA LYS A 303 4.72 -5.44 15.98
C LYS A 303 4.80 -4.42 14.84
N ASN A 304 3.69 -3.85 14.38
CA ASN A 304 3.67 -2.77 13.39
C ASN A 304 3.82 -1.40 14.08
N LEU A 305 4.59 -0.47 13.50
CA LEU A 305 4.62 0.91 14.00
C LEU A 305 3.35 1.68 13.63
N VAL A 306 2.79 1.42 12.44
CA VAL A 306 1.56 2.00 11.92
C VAL A 306 0.62 0.87 11.49
N GLU A 307 -0.60 0.84 12.02
CA GLU A 307 -1.59 -0.22 11.73
C GLU A 307 -2.43 0.03 10.47
N VAL A 308 -2.37 1.24 9.91
CA VAL A 308 -3.21 1.66 8.78
C VAL A 308 -2.42 1.61 7.47
N PRO A 309 -3.00 1.08 6.37
CA PRO A 309 -2.34 1.08 5.06
C PRO A 309 -1.94 2.48 4.60
N SER A 310 -0.75 2.63 4.01
CA SER A 310 -0.28 3.91 3.47
C SER A 310 -1.20 4.50 2.41
N ALA A 311 -1.93 3.66 1.66
CA ALA A 311 -2.92 4.08 0.67
C ALA A 311 -4.10 4.87 1.27
N ASP A 312 -4.47 4.58 2.52
CA ASP A 312 -5.56 5.22 3.26
C ASP A 312 -5.15 6.59 3.86
N VAL A 313 -3.86 6.90 3.90
CA VAL A 313 -3.35 8.17 4.42
C VAL A 313 -3.56 9.26 3.38
N THR A 314 -4.37 10.26 3.73
CA THR A 314 -4.66 11.43 2.89
C THR A 314 -3.85 12.66 3.31
N ARG A 315 -3.26 12.66 4.51
CA ARG A 315 -2.53 13.81 5.07
C ARG A 315 -1.46 13.34 6.04
N MET A 316 -0.27 13.93 5.94
CA MET A 316 0.87 13.69 6.85
C MET A 316 1.40 15.04 7.34
N THR A 317 1.51 15.18 8.66
CA THR A 317 2.13 16.32 9.33
C THR A 317 3.42 15.88 10.01
N ILE A 318 4.51 16.59 9.79
CA ILE A 318 5.81 16.35 10.43
C ILE A 318 6.23 17.63 11.15
N ALA A 319 6.47 17.55 12.46
CA ALA A 319 6.97 18.68 13.24
C ALA A 319 8.35 18.35 13.84
N LYS A 320 9.29 19.29 13.71
CA LYS A 320 10.69 19.20 14.15
C LYS A 320 11.09 20.53 14.80
N GLY A 321 11.03 20.61 16.12
CA GLY A 321 11.22 21.88 16.84
C GLY A 321 10.22 22.94 16.38
N THR A 322 10.71 24.02 15.76
CA THR A 322 9.88 25.09 15.17
C THR A 322 9.48 24.84 13.71
N SER A 323 10.06 23.84 13.05
CA SER A 323 9.71 23.48 11.67
C SER A 323 8.47 22.59 11.65
N ARG A 324 7.54 22.90 10.74
CA ARG A 324 6.31 22.14 10.52
C ARG A 324 6.09 21.99 9.01
N ILE A 325 5.95 20.76 8.57
CA ILE A 325 5.73 20.38 7.18
C ILE A 325 4.39 19.64 7.14
N VAL A 326 3.48 20.09 6.28
CA VAL A 326 2.17 19.44 6.09
C VAL A 326 2.01 19.12 4.61
N VAL A 327 1.84 17.84 4.31
CA VAL A 327 1.48 17.36 2.97
C VAL A 327 0.11 16.69 3.00
N ALA A 328 -0.69 16.94 1.97
CA ALA A 328 -2.03 16.38 1.83
C ALA A 328 -2.29 15.95 0.37
N ARG A 329 -2.96 14.82 0.18
CA ARG A 329 -3.47 14.40 -1.12
C ARG A 329 -4.61 15.33 -1.53
N SER A 330 -4.58 15.76 -2.78
CA SER A 330 -5.68 16.49 -3.39
C SER A 330 -6.94 15.61 -3.36
N ALA A 331 -8.08 16.17 -2.98
CA ALA A 331 -9.35 15.46 -3.02
C ALA A 331 -9.63 15.03 -4.48
N GLY A 332 -9.64 13.72 -4.72
CA GLY A 332 -9.97 13.17 -6.04
C GLY A 332 -11.42 13.46 -6.40
N THR A 333 -11.69 13.71 -7.68
CA THR A 333 -13.06 13.61 -8.21
C THR A 333 -13.48 12.15 -8.23
N ALA A 334 -14.78 11.88 -8.01
CA ALA A 334 -15.30 10.52 -8.02
C ALA A 334 -14.99 9.83 -9.37
N GLY A 335 -14.31 8.69 -9.33
CA GLY A 335 -13.86 7.95 -10.52
C GLY A 335 -12.43 8.27 -11.00
N SER A 336 -11.72 9.19 -10.34
CA SER A 336 -10.29 9.45 -10.59
C SER A 336 -9.40 8.63 -9.64
N PRO A 337 -8.14 8.30 -10.02
CA PRO A 337 -7.14 7.81 -9.08
C PRO A 337 -6.88 8.81 -7.94
N PRO A 338 -6.31 8.38 -6.79
CA PRO A 338 -6.00 9.26 -5.68
C PRO A 338 -5.15 10.45 -6.13
N GLY A 339 -5.59 11.67 -5.79
CA GLY A 339 -5.01 12.90 -6.31
C GLY A 339 -3.63 13.23 -5.76
N ASP A 340 -2.90 14.08 -6.50
CA ASP A 340 -1.51 14.43 -6.20
C ASP A 340 -1.31 15.00 -4.80
N TRP A 341 -0.15 14.70 -4.22
CA TRP A 341 0.32 15.32 -2.99
C TRP A 341 0.62 16.81 -3.19
N ARG A 342 0.07 17.64 -2.31
CA ARG A 342 0.36 19.06 -2.20
C ARG A 342 1.04 19.35 -0.87
N LEU A 343 1.94 20.32 -0.89
CA LEU A 343 2.51 20.93 0.30
C LEU A 343 1.55 22.06 0.74
N GLU A 344 1.10 22.04 1.99
CA GLU A 344 0.23 23.08 2.57
C GLU A 344 1.01 24.02 3.50
N GLU A 345 1.94 23.47 4.28
CA GLU A 345 2.81 24.21 5.21
C GLU A 345 4.28 23.81 5.01
N PRO A 346 5.24 24.75 5.13
CA PRO A 346 5.05 26.17 5.45
C PRO A 346 4.72 27.05 4.22
N VAL A 347 4.79 26.48 3.00
CA VAL A 347 4.48 27.17 1.74
C VAL A 347 3.53 26.31 0.91
N LYS A 348 2.51 26.91 0.30
CA LYS A 348 1.53 26.20 -0.53
C LYS A 348 2.12 25.86 -1.90
N ASP A 349 2.36 24.59 -2.18
CA ASP A 349 3.08 24.15 -3.39
C ASP A 349 2.71 22.71 -3.82
N LEU A 350 3.29 22.22 -4.91
CA LEU A 350 3.32 20.81 -5.25
C LEU A 350 4.33 20.07 -4.36
N ALA A 351 3.95 18.90 -3.84
CA ALA A 351 4.84 18.04 -3.06
C ALA A 351 5.43 16.92 -3.91
N SER A 352 6.65 16.49 -3.58
CA SER A 352 7.31 15.35 -4.22
C SER A 352 6.53 14.08 -3.88
N ARG A 353 5.78 13.56 -4.85
CA ARG A 353 4.99 12.33 -4.68
C ARG A 353 5.88 11.15 -4.29
N THR A 354 6.99 10.96 -5.01
CA THR A 354 7.95 9.88 -4.75
C THR A 354 8.43 9.89 -3.30
N PHE A 355 8.92 11.04 -2.83
CA PHE A 355 9.46 11.15 -1.48
C PHE A 355 8.40 10.96 -0.37
N VAL A 356 7.18 11.47 -0.59
CA VAL A 356 6.08 11.31 0.37
C VAL A 356 5.56 9.87 0.42
N ASP A 357 5.35 9.23 -0.74
CA ASP A 357 4.92 7.83 -0.81
C ASP A 357 6.02 6.88 -0.26
N GLU A 358 7.32 7.15 -0.50
CA GLU A 358 8.46 6.42 0.08
C GLU A 358 8.51 6.54 1.61
N LEU A 359 8.41 7.76 2.16
CA LEU A 359 8.40 7.99 3.61
C LEU A 359 7.20 7.30 4.29
N LEU A 360 6.02 7.31 3.66
CA LEU A 360 4.87 6.56 4.15
C LEU A 360 5.11 5.04 4.08
N ALA A 361 5.77 4.53 3.05
CA ALA A 361 6.12 3.12 2.94
C ALA A 361 7.15 2.68 4.01
N ASP A 362 8.18 3.49 4.28
CA ASP A 362 9.15 3.25 5.37
C ASP A 362 8.45 3.27 6.74
N LEU A 363 7.51 4.20 6.98
CA LEU A 363 6.73 4.26 8.22
C LEU A 363 5.78 3.05 8.39
N SER A 364 5.05 2.66 7.34
CA SER A 364 4.13 1.52 7.37
C SER A 364 4.84 0.16 7.41
N SER A 365 6.06 0.05 6.88
CA SER A 365 6.87 -1.18 6.96
C SER A 365 7.71 -1.29 8.23
N SER A 366 7.88 -0.19 8.97
CA SER A 366 8.61 -0.17 10.23
C SER A 366 7.97 -1.05 11.30
N ARG A 367 8.80 -1.85 11.96
CA ARG A 367 8.38 -2.80 12.99
C ARG A 367 8.94 -2.45 14.37
N VAL A 368 8.11 -2.66 15.38
CA VAL A 368 8.48 -2.62 16.79
C VAL A 368 9.33 -3.84 17.11
N SER A 369 10.51 -3.60 17.67
CA SER A 369 11.47 -4.63 18.10
C SER A 369 11.44 -4.89 19.61
N GLU A 370 11.00 -3.93 20.42
CA GLU A 370 10.97 -4.00 21.88
C GLU A 370 9.87 -3.08 22.42
N PHE A 371 9.22 -3.46 23.53
CA PHE A 371 8.28 -2.63 24.29
C PHE A 371 8.91 -2.24 25.64
N PRO A 372 9.78 -1.22 25.69
CA PRO A 372 10.52 -0.89 26.90
C PRO A 372 9.57 -0.34 27.96
N THR A 373 9.75 -0.78 29.21
CA THR A 373 8.96 -0.31 30.35
C THR A 373 9.46 1.07 30.79
N LEU A 374 8.98 2.13 30.12
CA LEU A 374 9.34 3.52 30.38
C LEU A 374 8.15 4.29 30.97
N GLY A 375 8.35 4.92 32.13
CA GLY A 375 7.37 5.82 32.72
C GLY A 375 7.46 7.24 32.16
N PRO A 376 6.48 8.12 32.47
CA PRO A 376 6.52 9.53 32.07
C PRO A 376 7.80 10.27 32.51
N SER A 377 8.40 9.86 33.63
CA SER A 377 9.67 10.36 34.17
C SER A 377 10.91 10.00 33.32
N ASP A 378 10.81 8.94 32.52
CA ASP A 378 11.93 8.42 31.72
C ASP A 378 11.94 8.99 30.29
N LEU A 379 10.78 9.46 29.80
CA LEU A 379 10.64 10.05 28.47
C LEU A 379 11.67 11.16 28.15
N PRO A 380 12.04 12.07 29.06
CA PRO A 380 13.10 13.05 28.78
C PRO A 380 14.48 12.41 28.58
N ARG A 381 14.78 11.30 29.28
CA ARG A 381 16.08 10.60 29.20
C ARG A 381 16.29 9.92 27.85
N VAL A 382 15.22 9.43 27.25
CA VAL A 382 15.20 8.80 25.91
C VAL A 382 14.85 9.79 24.79
N GLY A 383 14.79 11.10 25.09
CA GLY A 383 14.51 12.13 24.10
C GLY A 383 13.09 12.08 23.50
N LEU A 384 12.11 11.55 24.25
CA LEU A 384 10.68 11.55 23.87
C LEU A 384 9.88 12.68 24.54
N ALA A 385 10.51 13.46 25.43
CA ALA A 385 9.92 14.63 26.06
C ALA A 385 10.97 15.75 26.28
N PRO A 386 11.09 16.73 25.36
CA PRO A 386 10.42 16.81 24.05
C PRO A 386 10.97 15.79 23.05
N PRO A 387 10.16 15.32 22.08
CA PRO A 387 10.62 14.47 20.98
C PRO A 387 11.48 15.25 19.96
N SER A 388 12.38 14.56 19.25
CA SER A 388 13.17 15.16 18.16
C SER A 388 12.29 15.48 16.94
N ALA A 389 11.30 14.62 16.68
CA ALA A 389 10.30 14.81 15.65
C ALA A 389 8.96 14.16 16.06
N THR A 390 7.85 14.70 15.57
CA THR A 390 6.54 14.03 15.60
C THR A 390 5.99 13.88 14.19
N VAL A 391 5.30 12.77 13.94
CA VAL A 391 4.61 12.47 12.69
C VAL A 391 3.16 12.12 12.99
N THR A 392 2.23 12.88 12.41
CA THR A 392 0.79 12.61 12.50
C THR A 392 0.28 12.22 11.13
N LEU A 393 -0.37 11.05 11.04
CA LEU A 393 -1.01 10.54 9.83
C LEU A 393 -2.54 10.66 9.96
N GLN A 394 -3.20 11.10 8.90
CA GLN A 394 -4.64 11.34 8.87
C GLN A 394 -5.31 10.74 7.63
N LYS A 395 -6.55 10.26 7.82
CA LYS A 395 -7.49 9.80 6.78
C LYS A 395 -8.71 10.72 6.82
N GLY A 396 -8.84 11.60 5.82
CA GLY A 396 -9.68 12.78 5.95
C GLY A 396 -9.25 13.62 7.17
N ASP A 397 -10.19 13.95 8.04
CA ASP A 397 -9.94 14.67 9.28
C ASP A 397 -9.50 13.76 10.45
N GLN A 398 -9.73 12.44 10.34
CA GLN A 398 -9.42 11.47 11.39
C GLN A 398 -7.91 11.26 11.51
N VAL A 399 -7.36 11.45 12.72
CA VAL A 399 -5.99 11.02 13.05
C VAL A 399 -5.97 9.49 13.16
N VAL A 400 -5.22 8.85 12.27
CA VAL A 400 -5.08 7.37 12.21
C VAL A 400 -3.77 6.87 12.82
N ALA A 401 -2.74 7.71 12.88
CA ALA A 401 -1.53 7.44 13.66
C ALA A 401 -0.94 8.73 14.21
N SER A 402 -0.36 8.64 15.40
CA SER A 402 0.44 9.71 16.02
C SER A 402 1.72 9.08 16.56
N LEU A 403 2.85 9.51 16.02
CA LEU A 403 4.17 8.98 16.32
C LEU A 403 5.06 10.11 16.86
N ALA A 404 5.89 9.80 17.84
CA ALA A 404 6.98 10.68 18.28
C ALA A 404 8.30 9.91 18.26
N PHE A 405 9.37 10.54 17.82
CA PHE A 405 10.69 9.91 17.67
C PHE A 405 11.69 10.59 18.60
N GLY A 406 12.50 9.79 19.29
CA GLY A 406 13.47 10.24 20.28
C GLY A 406 14.90 9.85 19.96
N ALA A 407 15.68 9.62 21.00
CA ALA A 407 17.10 9.27 20.88
C ALA A 407 17.31 7.87 20.29
N THR A 408 18.42 7.69 19.60
CA THR A 408 19.00 6.37 19.25
C THR A 408 19.26 5.58 20.53
N LYS A 409 19.01 4.26 20.50
CA LYS A 409 19.30 3.34 21.61
C LYS A 409 20.82 3.22 21.76
N ALA A 410 21.35 3.53 22.94
CA ALA A 410 22.81 3.59 23.15
C ALA A 410 23.47 2.19 23.26
N ASP A 411 22.69 1.19 23.64
CA ASP A 411 23.05 -0.22 23.79
C ASP A 411 22.99 -1.01 22.46
N VAL A 412 22.18 -0.56 21.49
CA VAL A 412 21.97 -1.26 20.20
C VAL A 412 21.98 -0.26 19.04
N ALA A 413 23.01 -0.35 18.20
CA ALA A 413 23.09 0.43 16.96
C ALA A 413 21.95 0.07 15.98
N GLY A 414 21.50 1.03 15.17
CA GLY A 414 20.39 0.83 14.23
C GLY A 414 19.00 0.87 14.88
N LYS A 415 18.88 1.33 16.13
CA LYS A 415 17.62 1.36 16.89
C LYS A 415 17.38 2.72 17.53
N LEU A 416 16.10 3.11 17.67
CA LEU A 416 15.70 4.32 18.37
C LEU A 416 14.47 4.11 19.25
N TYR A 417 14.28 5.00 20.22
CA TYR A 417 13.05 5.08 20.99
C TYR A 417 11.98 5.90 20.26
N ALA A 418 10.75 5.38 20.22
CA ALA A 418 9.58 6.09 19.69
C ALA A 418 8.37 5.96 20.65
N LEU A 419 7.40 6.85 20.50
CA LEU A 419 6.04 6.67 21.03
C LEU A 419 5.11 6.30 19.87
N ARG A 420 4.41 5.17 19.99
CA ARG A 420 3.25 4.84 19.16
C ARG A 420 2.00 5.25 19.95
N GLY A 421 1.42 6.40 19.62
CA GLY A 421 0.36 7.02 20.42
C GLY A 421 0.86 7.41 21.82
N LYS A 422 0.59 6.56 22.82
CA LYS A 422 1.09 6.72 24.21
C LYS A 422 2.10 5.63 24.62
N THR A 423 2.32 4.62 23.77
CA THR A 423 3.11 3.43 24.08
C THR A 423 4.57 3.63 23.69
N PRO A 424 5.53 3.57 24.62
CA PRO A 424 6.95 3.52 24.31
C PRO A 424 7.30 2.23 23.55
N VAL A 425 8.05 2.37 22.47
CA VAL A 425 8.50 1.28 21.60
C VAL A 425 9.94 1.54 21.14
N VAL A 426 10.67 0.47 20.78
CA VAL A 426 11.93 0.59 20.03
C VAL A 426 11.71 0.14 18.59
N VAL A 427 12.16 0.95 17.64
CA VAL A 427 12.07 0.69 16.19
C VAL A 427 13.43 0.83 15.51
N ASP A 428 13.51 0.43 14.25
CA ASP A 428 14.67 0.62 13.39
C ASP A 428 14.91 2.10 13.05
N ASP A 429 16.17 2.55 12.99
CA ASP A 429 16.50 3.96 12.79
C ASP A 429 16.40 4.48 11.36
N ARG A 430 16.22 3.59 10.37
CA ARG A 430 15.92 3.92 8.97
C ARG A 430 14.85 5.01 8.80
N VAL A 431 13.76 4.97 9.58
CA VAL A 431 12.67 5.96 9.49
C VAL A 431 13.11 7.38 9.82
N GLN A 432 14.19 7.56 10.60
CA GLN A 432 14.71 8.90 10.89
C GLN A 432 15.30 9.57 9.64
N GLU A 433 15.81 8.84 8.64
CA GLU A 433 16.46 9.48 7.49
C GLU A 433 15.47 10.32 6.67
N GLY A 434 14.29 9.77 6.37
CA GLY A 434 13.22 10.47 5.68
C GLY A 434 12.61 11.60 6.52
N ILE A 435 12.34 11.35 7.81
CA ILE A 435 11.84 12.38 8.74
C ILE A 435 12.83 13.55 8.88
N ALA A 436 14.13 13.27 8.90
CA ALA A 436 15.18 14.28 9.06
C ALA A 436 15.32 15.22 7.86
N LYS A 437 14.93 14.81 6.63
CA LYS A 437 15.09 15.65 5.43
C LYS A 437 14.46 17.04 5.58
N GLU A 438 15.07 18.01 4.91
CA GLU A 438 14.59 19.39 4.86
C GLU A 438 13.39 19.56 3.93
N LEU A 439 12.73 20.72 4.03
CA LEU A 439 11.56 21.08 3.22
C LEU A 439 11.75 20.85 1.71
N SER A 440 12.97 21.04 1.19
CA SER A 440 13.30 20.83 -0.22
C SER A 440 13.05 19.41 -0.71
N ALA A 441 13.17 18.38 0.14
CA ALA A 441 12.86 16.99 -0.23
C ALA A 441 11.35 16.75 -0.38
N PHE A 442 10.52 17.51 0.36
CA PHE A 442 9.07 17.44 0.28
C PHE A 442 8.49 18.22 -0.89
N ARG A 443 9.24 19.16 -1.51
CA ARG A 443 8.79 19.93 -2.67
C ARG A 443 9.04 19.15 -3.96
N GLU A 444 8.10 19.24 -4.90
CA GLU A 444 8.32 18.74 -6.26
C GLU A 444 9.40 19.58 -6.95
N THR A 445 10.46 18.94 -7.46
CA THR A 445 11.59 19.64 -8.09
C THR A 445 11.30 20.00 -9.54
N LYS A 446 10.47 19.23 -10.24
CA LYS A 446 10.09 19.49 -11.64
C LYS A 446 9.28 20.77 -11.76
N ILE A 447 9.59 21.60 -12.75
CA ILE A 447 8.84 22.86 -12.98
C ILE A 447 7.45 22.59 -13.57
N CYS A 448 7.28 21.46 -14.27
CA CYS A 448 6.02 21.00 -14.83
C CYS A 448 5.94 19.46 -14.71
N PRO A 449 5.55 18.92 -13.54
CA PRO A 449 5.45 17.47 -13.30
C PRO A 449 4.23 16.90 -14.04
N LEU A 450 4.43 16.42 -15.27
CA LEU A 450 3.33 16.03 -16.17
C LEU A 450 3.47 14.59 -16.67
N ASP A 451 2.33 13.89 -16.72
CA ASP A 451 2.16 12.63 -17.44
C ASP A 451 1.99 12.93 -18.93
N THR A 452 3.01 12.63 -19.74
CA THR A 452 3.08 13.06 -21.15
C THR A 452 1.93 12.54 -22.00
N TRP A 453 1.45 11.33 -21.71
CA TRP A 453 0.33 10.68 -22.40
C TRP A 453 -1.03 11.38 -22.18
N ASN A 454 -1.18 12.13 -21.08
CA ASN A 454 -2.36 12.95 -20.79
C ASN A 454 -2.32 14.34 -21.46
N ALA A 455 -1.24 14.73 -22.13
CA ALA A 455 -1.18 16.00 -22.82
C ALA A 455 -2.10 16.00 -24.06
N THR A 456 -2.90 17.06 -24.20
CA THR A 456 -3.83 17.26 -25.33
C THR A 456 -3.45 18.47 -26.19
N ARG A 457 -2.67 19.42 -25.66
CA ARG A 457 -2.10 20.53 -26.43
C ARG A 457 -0.77 20.99 -25.83
N LEU A 458 0.17 21.33 -26.70
CA LEU A 458 1.43 21.98 -26.39
C LEU A 458 1.55 23.28 -27.20
N SER A 459 1.88 24.38 -26.55
CA SER A 459 2.23 25.64 -27.19
C SER A 459 3.55 26.15 -26.60
N VAL A 460 4.49 26.54 -27.45
CA VAL A 460 5.85 26.92 -27.07
C VAL A 460 6.27 28.17 -27.84
N ASP A 461 6.65 29.22 -27.11
CA ASP A 461 7.39 30.37 -27.61
C ASP A 461 8.74 30.43 -26.90
N LEU A 462 9.83 30.15 -27.61
CA LEU A 462 11.19 30.30 -27.10
C LEU A 462 11.82 31.62 -27.60
N GLY A 463 11.22 32.76 -27.24
CA GLY A 463 11.77 34.07 -27.59
C GLY A 463 11.72 34.37 -29.09
N GLY A 464 10.55 34.16 -29.71
CA GLY A 464 10.29 34.44 -31.12
C GLY A 464 10.31 33.22 -32.04
N THR A 465 10.76 32.05 -31.56
CA THR A 465 10.44 30.77 -32.22
C THR A 465 9.18 30.22 -31.60
N VAL A 466 8.08 30.33 -32.33
CA VAL A 466 6.76 29.80 -31.94
C VAL A 466 6.50 28.49 -32.66
N GLY A 467 5.96 27.51 -31.91
CA GLY A 467 5.47 26.24 -32.43
C GLY A 467 4.61 25.52 -31.39
N GLY A 468 3.95 24.44 -31.79
CA GLY A 468 3.04 23.72 -30.92
C GLY A 468 2.23 22.69 -31.68
N ALA A 469 1.47 21.87 -30.96
CA ALA A 469 0.59 20.86 -31.52
C ALA A 469 -0.63 20.64 -30.61
N GLU A 470 -1.73 20.19 -31.19
CA GLU A 470 -2.96 19.80 -30.49
C GLU A 470 -3.41 18.41 -30.94
N LYS A 471 -4.01 17.66 -30.02
CA LYS A 471 -4.44 16.28 -30.25
C LYS A 471 -5.88 16.30 -30.77
N VAL A 472 -6.07 15.95 -32.04
CA VAL A 472 -7.34 15.96 -32.76
C VAL A 472 -7.60 14.54 -33.26
N GLU A 473 -8.74 13.96 -32.86
CA GLU A 473 -9.12 12.57 -33.24
C GLU A 473 -8.06 11.50 -32.85
N GLY A 474 -7.24 11.80 -31.83
CA GLY A 474 -6.14 10.96 -31.37
C GLY A 474 -4.78 11.26 -32.01
N GLU A 475 -4.75 11.95 -33.14
CA GLU A 475 -3.52 12.37 -33.83
C GLU A 475 -3.02 13.74 -33.33
N TRP A 476 -1.71 13.92 -33.28
CA TRP A 476 -1.12 15.25 -33.08
C TRP A 476 -1.16 16.06 -34.38
N ARG A 477 -1.75 17.26 -34.35
CA ARG A 477 -1.77 18.20 -35.47
C ARG A 477 -1.08 19.52 -35.13
N SER A 478 -0.36 20.07 -36.11
CA SER A 478 0.31 21.37 -36.05
C SER A 478 0.12 22.11 -37.37
N GLY A 479 -0.28 23.39 -37.33
CA GLY A 479 -0.55 24.17 -38.54
C GLY A 479 -1.60 23.55 -39.48
N GLY A 480 -2.56 22.79 -38.94
CA GLY A 480 -3.58 22.07 -39.71
C GLY A 480 -3.14 20.76 -40.35
N ARG A 481 -1.92 20.27 -40.08
CA ARG A 481 -1.39 19.00 -40.62
C ARG A 481 -1.07 18.02 -39.49
N THR A 482 -1.29 16.73 -39.72
CA THR A 482 -0.81 15.68 -38.79
C THR A 482 0.72 15.66 -38.76
N VAL A 483 1.27 15.64 -37.55
CA VAL A 483 2.71 15.57 -37.27
C VAL A 483 3.04 14.28 -36.51
N PRO A 484 4.28 13.74 -36.59
CA PRO A 484 4.68 12.58 -35.82
C PRO A 484 4.52 12.82 -34.32
N ALA A 485 3.88 11.86 -33.62
CA ALA A 485 3.65 11.97 -32.18
C ALA A 485 4.96 12.15 -31.38
N THR A 486 6.02 11.43 -31.79
CA THR A 486 7.36 11.53 -31.21
C THR A 486 7.90 12.96 -31.17
N ALA A 487 7.66 13.78 -32.20
CA ALA A 487 8.15 15.16 -32.23
C ALA A 487 7.48 16.08 -31.17
N VAL A 488 6.29 15.70 -30.69
CA VAL A 488 5.59 16.39 -29.59
C VAL A 488 5.92 15.75 -28.25
N GLU A 489 6.00 14.41 -28.20
CA GLU A 489 6.28 13.63 -27.01
C GLU A 489 7.71 13.86 -26.50
N ASP A 490 8.71 13.96 -27.39
CA ASP A 490 10.10 14.32 -27.04
C ASP A 490 10.18 15.71 -26.37
N LEU A 491 9.39 16.69 -26.85
CA LEU A 491 9.28 18.03 -26.24
C LEU A 491 8.66 17.96 -24.85
N LEU A 492 7.54 17.24 -24.70
CA LEU A 492 6.82 17.08 -23.43
C LEU A 492 7.68 16.32 -22.40
N GLU A 493 8.41 15.28 -22.84
CA GLU A 493 9.33 14.54 -22.01
C GLU A 493 10.56 15.37 -21.61
N ARG A 494 11.13 16.16 -22.53
CA ARG A 494 12.23 17.07 -22.15
C ARG A 494 11.77 18.13 -21.16
N LEU A 495 10.56 18.68 -21.35
CA LEU A 495 9.95 19.66 -20.45
C LEU A 495 9.67 19.08 -19.06
N SER A 496 9.12 17.87 -18.98
CA SER A 496 8.75 17.21 -17.71
C SER A 496 9.96 16.84 -16.84
N ARG A 497 11.15 16.79 -17.45
CA ARG A 497 12.45 16.54 -16.81
C ARG A 497 13.19 17.82 -16.38
N ILE A 498 12.67 19.02 -16.63
CA ILE A 498 13.33 20.27 -16.18
C ILE A 498 13.09 20.48 -14.68
N GLU A 499 14.18 20.45 -13.91
CA GLU A 499 14.17 20.62 -12.46
C GLU A 499 14.61 22.03 -12.03
N ALA A 500 13.89 22.58 -11.04
CA ALA A 500 14.26 23.76 -10.29
C ALA A 500 15.50 23.49 -9.41
N ARG A 501 16.43 24.43 -9.40
CA ARG A 501 17.64 24.43 -8.57
C ARG A 501 17.49 25.28 -7.31
N LEU A 502 16.62 26.27 -7.35
CA LEU A 502 16.28 27.14 -6.22
C LEU A 502 14.78 27.48 -6.28
N PHE A 503 14.15 27.61 -5.11
CA PHE A 503 12.80 28.12 -4.92
C PHE A 503 12.86 29.43 -4.12
N PHE A 504 12.08 30.43 -4.52
CA PHE A 504 12.03 31.72 -3.83
C PHE A 504 10.66 32.41 -4.03
N PRO A 505 10.18 33.23 -3.08
CA PRO A 505 8.93 33.96 -3.23
C PRO A 505 8.91 34.85 -4.48
N GLN A 506 7.80 34.89 -5.23
CA GLN A 506 7.70 35.71 -6.47
C GLN A 506 8.05 37.20 -6.27
N LYS A 507 7.78 37.75 -5.07
CA LYS A 507 8.18 39.13 -4.69
C LYS A 507 9.71 39.38 -4.73
N GLU A 508 10.52 38.32 -4.72
CA GLU A 508 12.00 38.35 -4.74
C GLU A 508 12.59 38.15 -6.15
N LEU A 509 11.76 38.05 -7.20
CA LEU A 509 12.20 38.08 -8.61
C LEU A 509 13.22 39.21 -8.93
N PRO A 510 13.08 40.46 -8.41
CA PRO A 510 14.10 41.50 -8.60
C PRO A 510 15.45 41.19 -7.95
N ALA A 511 15.46 40.51 -6.80
CA ALA A 511 16.70 40.11 -6.12
C ALA A 511 17.45 39.03 -6.89
N HIS A 512 16.72 38.24 -7.69
CA HIS A 512 17.27 37.26 -8.64
C HIS A 512 17.49 37.82 -10.06
N GLY A 513 17.55 39.16 -10.22
CA GLY A 513 17.97 39.81 -11.47
C GLY A 513 16.89 40.02 -12.52
N VAL A 514 15.60 39.79 -12.20
CA VAL A 514 14.50 40.04 -13.13
C VAL A 514 14.15 41.53 -13.17
N GLU A 515 14.20 42.16 -14.34
CA GLU A 515 13.96 43.61 -14.51
C GLU A 515 12.48 44.02 -14.31
N VAL A 516 12.06 44.26 -13.07
CA VAL A 516 10.72 44.77 -12.75
C VAL A 516 10.66 46.30 -12.88
N LYS A 517 9.99 46.80 -13.92
CA LYS A 517 9.82 48.25 -14.19
C LYS A 517 8.41 48.71 -13.82
N LYS A 518 8.28 49.74 -12.96
CA LYS A 518 7.00 50.29 -12.48
C LYS A 518 6.02 49.21 -11.94
N LYS A 519 6.53 48.26 -11.15
CA LYS A 519 5.79 47.07 -10.63
C LYS A 519 5.23 46.13 -11.71
N LYS A 520 5.71 46.20 -12.95
CA LYS A 520 5.38 45.24 -14.01
C LYS A 520 6.60 44.38 -14.31
N LEU A 521 6.38 43.07 -14.44
CA LEU A 521 7.37 42.14 -14.97
C LEU A 521 7.68 42.49 -16.45
N PRO A 522 8.89 42.19 -16.95
CA PRO A 522 9.19 42.32 -18.36
C PRO A 522 8.40 41.27 -19.17
N PRO A 523 8.31 41.40 -20.50
CA PRO A 523 7.85 40.29 -21.34
C PRO A 523 8.68 39.02 -21.05
N PRO A 524 8.07 37.84 -20.95
CA PRO A 524 8.81 36.62 -20.71
C PRO A 524 9.75 36.31 -21.88
N ALA A 525 10.96 35.84 -21.56
CA ALA A 525 11.96 35.40 -22.54
C ALA A 525 11.56 34.08 -23.23
N ALA A 526 10.72 33.28 -22.57
CA ALA A 526 10.01 32.15 -23.17
C ALA A 526 8.67 31.92 -22.46
N THR A 527 7.67 31.41 -23.18
CA THR A 527 6.37 30.99 -22.64
C THR A 527 6.06 29.58 -23.12
N ILE A 528 5.62 28.71 -22.21
CA ILE A 528 5.20 27.34 -22.54
C ILE A 528 3.84 27.09 -21.90
N GLU A 529 2.90 26.56 -22.67
CA GLU A 529 1.57 26.16 -22.23
C GLU A 529 1.32 24.70 -22.58
N VAL A 530 0.89 23.91 -21.60
CA VAL A 530 0.51 22.50 -21.77
C VAL A 530 -0.93 22.32 -21.30
N GLN A 531 -1.84 21.94 -22.20
CA GLN A 531 -3.17 21.48 -21.80
C GLN A 531 -3.10 19.98 -21.52
N VAL A 532 -3.62 19.59 -20.35
CA VAL A 532 -3.71 18.19 -19.91
C VAL A 532 -5.18 17.77 -19.98
N GLU A 533 -5.45 16.50 -20.28
CA GLU A 533 -6.80 15.91 -20.22
C GLU A 533 -7.39 16.11 -18.80
N ARG A 534 -8.66 16.48 -18.72
CA ARG A 534 -9.42 16.69 -17.44
C ARG A 534 -8.94 17.83 -16.56
N GLU A 535 -7.85 18.53 -16.87
CA GLU A 535 -7.48 19.79 -16.22
C GLU A 535 -8.25 20.96 -16.85
N PRO A 536 -8.98 21.80 -16.08
CA PRO A 536 -9.80 22.87 -16.64
C PRO A 536 -8.99 24.09 -17.12
N SER A 537 -7.71 24.17 -16.78
CA SER A 537 -6.81 25.28 -17.12
C SER A 537 -5.47 24.74 -17.61
N PRO A 538 -4.86 25.32 -18.66
CA PRO A 538 -3.56 24.90 -19.13
C PRO A 538 -2.47 25.21 -18.09
N ARG A 539 -1.47 24.33 -18.03
CA ARG A 539 -0.26 24.52 -17.24
C ARG A 539 0.65 25.50 -17.97
N LEU A 540 0.82 26.68 -17.39
CA LEU A 540 1.51 27.83 -17.99
C LEU A 540 2.82 28.10 -17.26
N LEU A 541 3.91 28.16 -18.01
CA LEU A 541 5.26 28.48 -17.58
C LEU A 541 5.72 29.78 -18.24
N ARG A 542 6.15 30.75 -17.44
CA ARG A 542 6.75 32.01 -17.92
C ARG A 542 8.19 32.11 -17.45
N PHE A 543 9.11 32.17 -18.40
CA PHE A 543 10.54 32.26 -18.14
C PHE A 543 11.02 33.71 -18.30
N TYR A 544 11.86 34.17 -17.38
CA TYR A 544 12.44 35.50 -17.35
C TYR A 544 13.96 35.42 -17.26
N THR A 545 14.67 36.34 -17.90
CA THR A 545 16.12 36.50 -17.72
C THR A 545 16.41 36.80 -16.25
N ALA A 546 17.33 36.04 -15.66
CA ALA A 546 17.71 36.13 -14.25
C ALA A 546 19.24 36.22 -14.12
N SER A 547 19.70 36.55 -12.92
CA SER A 547 21.11 36.47 -12.54
C SER A 547 21.64 35.03 -12.69
N PRO A 548 22.92 34.83 -13.06
CA PRO A 548 23.53 33.50 -13.10
C PRO A 548 23.41 32.75 -11.77
N LEU A 549 23.16 31.45 -11.84
CA LEU A 549 23.16 30.54 -10.69
C LEU A 549 24.45 29.72 -10.72
N ASP A 550 25.21 29.73 -9.62
CA ASP A 550 26.51 29.05 -9.51
C ASP A 550 27.51 29.39 -10.65
N GLY A 551 27.42 30.62 -11.18
CA GLY A 551 28.20 31.10 -12.31
C GLY A 551 27.69 30.68 -13.69
N ALA A 552 26.67 29.82 -13.77
CA ALA A 552 26.05 29.39 -15.02
C ALA A 552 24.82 30.26 -15.38
N PRO A 553 24.53 30.52 -16.66
CA PRO A 553 23.31 31.22 -17.07
C PRO A 553 22.04 30.51 -16.58
N ALA A 554 21.14 31.27 -15.96
CA ALA A 554 19.88 30.78 -15.40
C ALA A 554 18.68 31.58 -15.92
N LEU A 555 17.49 31.00 -15.76
CA LEU A 555 16.21 31.66 -15.98
C LEU A 555 15.37 31.54 -14.71
N ALA A 556 14.66 32.61 -14.35
CA ALA A 556 13.59 32.53 -13.38
C ALA A 556 12.32 32.04 -14.07
N VAL A 557 11.56 31.13 -13.46
CA VAL A 557 10.31 30.62 -14.00
C VAL A 557 9.17 30.74 -12.98
N GLU A 558 8.07 31.34 -13.43
CA GLU A 558 6.76 31.29 -12.77
C GLU A 558 5.95 30.16 -13.40
N ALA A 559 5.40 29.26 -12.57
CA ALA A 559 4.60 28.12 -13.02
C ALA A 559 3.20 28.15 -12.41
N SER A 560 2.17 27.98 -13.24
CA SER A 560 0.78 27.89 -12.79
C SER A 560 0.60 26.77 -11.74
N GLY A 561 -0.12 27.07 -10.65
CA GLY A 561 -0.36 26.10 -9.58
C GLY A 561 0.77 26.01 -8.53
N ARG A 562 1.87 26.75 -8.71
CA ARG A 562 2.96 26.92 -7.73
C ARG A 562 3.00 28.37 -7.23
N SER A 563 3.29 28.58 -5.95
CA SER A 563 3.26 29.92 -5.32
C SER A 563 4.61 30.65 -5.34
N ASP A 564 5.71 29.90 -5.30
CA ASP A 564 7.06 30.43 -5.44
C ASP A 564 7.49 30.44 -6.91
N ALA A 565 8.42 31.35 -7.23
CA ALA A 565 9.20 31.28 -8.45
C ALA A 565 10.39 30.33 -8.26
N MET A 566 10.94 29.86 -9.39
CA MET A 566 12.05 28.90 -9.40
C MET A 566 13.21 29.40 -10.27
N LEU A 567 14.45 29.04 -9.94
CA LEU A 567 15.57 29.17 -10.88
C LEU A 567 15.84 27.83 -11.57
N VAL A 568 15.97 27.86 -12.89
CA VAL A 568 16.40 26.72 -13.72
C VAL A 568 17.66 27.07 -14.51
N PRO A 569 18.53 26.09 -14.83
CA PRO A 569 19.64 26.31 -15.76
C PRO A 569 19.09 26.70 -17.13
N ARG A 570 19.61 27.78 -17.73
CA ARG A 570 19.15 28.25 -19.04
C ARG A 570 19.32 27.18 -20.12
N ALA A 571 20.41 26.41 -20.05
CA ALA A 571 20.69 25.30 -20.95
C ALA A 571 19.53 24.29 -21.04
N ALA A 572 18.85 23.98 -19.92
CA ALA A 572 17.73 23.03 -19.91
C ALA A 572 16.50 23.53 -20.71
N VAL A 573 16.36 24.84 -20.88
CA VAL A 573 15.31 25.47 -21.72
C VAL A 573 15.79 25.64 -23.16
N ASP A 574 17.06 26.02 -23.37
CA ASP A 574 17.65 26.09 -24.71
C ASP A 574 17.67 24.72 -25.41
N GLU A 575 17.77 23.61 -24.66
CA GLU A 575 17.65 22.22 -25.14
C GLU A 575 16.27 21.87 -25.73
N LEU A 576 15.22 22.67 -25.48
CA LEU A 576 13.91 22.52 -26.14
C LEU A 576 13.93 23.04 -27.60
N ARG A 577 14.87 23.92 -27.95
CA ARG A 577 14.98 24.53 -29.30
C ARG A 577 15.06 23.50 -30.43
N PRO A 578 16.02 22.55 -30.46
CA PRO A 578 16.14 21.61 -31.58
C PRO A 578 14.90 20.73 -31.75
N LEU A 579 14.23 20.37 -30.65
CA LEU A 579 13.00 19.58 -30.66
C LEU A 579 11.82 20.42 -31.22
N LEU A 580 11.73 21.70 -30.83
CA LEU A 580 10.77 22.65 -31.38
C LEU A 580 10.96 22.88 -32.87
N ASP A 581 12.20 23.01 -33.33
CA ASP A 581 12.51 23.16 -34.75
C ASP A 581 12.24 21.89 -35.55
N ALA A 582 12.44 20.69 -34.96
CA ALA A 582 12.03 19.42 -35.56
C ALA A 582 10.49 19.33 -35.70
N LEU A 583 9.73 19.70 -34.68
CA LEU A 583 8.26 19.80 -34.74
C LEU A 583 7.80 20.78 -35.83
N ARG A 584 8.43 21.97 -35.89
CA ARG A 584 8.13 22.99 -36.92
C ARG A 584 8.48 22.51 -38.33
N ALA A 585 9.57 21.77 -38.50
CA ALA A 585 9.94 21.15 -39.78
C ALA A 585 8.95 20.05 -40.22
N ALA A 586 8.47 19.24 -39.28
CA ALA A 586 7.41 18.26 -39.53
C ALA A 586 6.11 18.95 -39.97
N ALA A 587 5.70 20.02 -39.27
CA ALA A 587 4.53 20.83 -39.62
C ALA A 587 4.67 21.54 -40.97
N ALA A 588 5.86 22.05 -41.30
CA ALA A 588 6.15 22.69 -42.60
C ALA A 588 6.08 21.70 -43.78
N GLY A 589 6.26 20.40 -43.50
CA GLY A 589 6.34 19.34 -44.49
C GLY A 589 7.74 19.28 -45.11
N SER A 590 8.36 18.10 -45.09
CA SER A 590 9.65 17.92 -45.77
C SER A 590 9.49 18.16 -47.28
N PRO A 591 10.34 18.98 -47.93
CA PRO A 591 10.34 19.07 -49.38
C PRO A 591 10.64 17.69 -49.96
N LYS A 592 9.79 17.25 -50.89
CA LYS A 592 9.90 15.95 -51.57
C LYS A 592 11.27 15.87 -52.24
N LYS A 593 12.20 15.12 -51.65
CA LYS A 593 13.58 14.95 -52.15
C LYS A 593 13.54 14.16 -53.45
N THR A 594 13.39 14.85 -54.57
CA THR A 594 13.44 14.29 -55.92
C THR A 594 14.85 13.73 -56.17
N VAL A 595 14.98 12.42 -56.03
CA VAL A 595 16.15 11.69 -56.53
C VAL A 595 16.16 11.83 -58.07
N PRO A 596 17.27 12.28 -58.68
CA PRO A 596 17.38 12.31 -60.14
C PRO A 596 17.23 10.91 -60.73
N ALA A 597 16.50 10.79 -61.83
CA ALA A 597 16.30 9.50 -62.49
C ALA A 597 17.63 8.91 -62.97
N ALA A 598 18.01 7.75 -62.42
CA ALA A 598 19.08 6.94 -63.00
C ALA A 598 18.58 6.34 -64.32
N SER A 599 19.44 6.41 -65.35
CA SER A 599 19.11 6.01 -66.72
C SER A 599 18.71 4.53 -66.81
N ALA A 600 17.62 4.25 -67.53
CA ALA A 600 17.18 2.90 -67.83
C ALA A 600 17.81 2.41 -69.16
N ALA A 601 18.57 1.30 -69.09
CA ALA A 601 18.87 0.49 -70.27
C ALA A 601 17.65 -0.42 -70.61
N PRO A 602 17.45 -0.77 -71.90
CA PRO A 602 16.21 -1.39 -72.35
C PRO A 602 16.09 -2.87 -71.98
N ALA A 603 14.86 -3.30 -71.71
CA ALA A 603 14.52 -4.70 -71.43
C ALA A 603 14.33 -5.53 -72.72
N PRO A 604 14.68 -6.84 -72.70
CA PRO A 604 14.25 -7.78 -73.73
C PRO A 604 12.78 -8.19 -73.52
N ALA A 605 12.05 -8.38 -74.61
CA ALA A 605 10.67 -8.86 -74.65
C ALA A 605 10.61 -10.31 -75.20
N PRO A 606 9.44 -10.99 -75.21
CA PRO A 606 9.09 -11.93 -74.14
C PRO A 606 9.02 -13.38 -74.61
N ALA A 607 9.13 -14.33 -73.67
CA ALA A 607 8.92 -15.76 -73.92
C ALA A 607 7.60 -16.25 -73.28
N SER A 608 6.86 -17.03 -74.06
CA SER A 608 5.52 -17.57 -73.80
C SER A 608 5.40 -18.36 -72.49
N GLY A 609 4.23 -18.31 -71.86
CA GLY A 609 3.91 -19.09 -70.67
C GLY A 609 3.68 -20.58 -70.94
N THR A 610 3.81 -21.39 -69.89
CA THR A 610 3.41 -22.80 -69.86
C THR A 610 2.68 -23.10 -68.55
N ALA A 611 1.65 -23.95 -68.63
CA ALA A 611 0.70 -24.19 -67.55
C ALA A 611 1.24 -25.03 -66.37
N ALA A 612 0.54 -24.93 -65.24
CA ALA A 612 0.77 -25.74 -64.05
C ALA A 612 0.28 -27.21 -64.21
N PRO A 613 0.80 -28.13 -63.39
CA PRO A 613 0.09 -29.37 -63.06
C PRO A 613 -0.26 -29.46 -61.56
N ALA A 614 -1.52 -29.81 -61.27
CA ALA A 614 -1.92 -30.38 -59.99
C ALA A 614 -1.77 -31.93 -60.04
N PRO A 615 -1.58 -32.63 -58.90
CA PRO A 615 -1.20 -34.04 -58.91
C PRO A 615 -2.36 -35.05 -59.01
N ALA A 616 -2.13 -36.07 -59.84
CA ALA A 616 -2.51 -37.49 -59.70
C ALA A 616 -3.98 -37.93 -59.47
N GLY A 617 -4.46 -38.86 -60.31
CA GLY A 617 -5.53 -39.79 -59.91
C GLY A 617 -6.42 -40.37 -61.03
N THR A 618 -6.06 -41.56 -61.53
CA THR A 618 -6.92 -42.65 -62.07
C THR A 618 -8.41 -42.68 -61.63
N ALA A 619 -9.39 -43.18 -62.39
CA ALA A 619 -9.42 -43.82 -63.72
C ALA A 619 -10.87 -43.89 -64.28
N SER A 620 -11.00 -44.18 -65.59
CA SER A 620 -12.24 -44.60 -66.28
C SER A 620 -12.71 -46.02 -65.89
N PRO A 621 -13.89 -46.50 -66.35
CA PRO A 621 -15.15 -45.80 -66.69
C PRO A 621 -16.42 -46.47 -66.10
N ARG A 622 -17.51 -45.71 -65.98
CA ARG A 622 -18.82 -46.06 -66.58
C ARG A 622 -19.80 -44.90 -66.54
#